data_AF-A0A2A5XME8-F1
#
_entry.id   AF-A0A2A5XME8-F1
#
_cell.length_a   1.000
_cell.length_b   1.000
_cell.length_c   1.000
_cell.angle_alpha   90.00
_cell.angle_beta   90.00
_cell.angle_gamma   90.00
#
_symmetry.space_group_name_H-M   'P 1'
#
loop_
_entity.id
_entity.type
_entity.pdbx_description
1 polymer ?
#
loop_
_entity_poly.entity_id
_entity_poly.type
_entity_poly.pdbx_seq_one_letter_code
_entity_poly.pdbx_strand_id
1 'polypeptide(L)'
;MSDTKQLRLGQIARKLNVGRNTIISFLHEKGYEVDSNPNTKINHDLFKILENAFEDSAVEKKVASNIKIGIEEKANFINESKKEEEKKEEEKKEEEKKEEEKKTKEPEKKETGGIKIIKKIKLDDNSKKRVASSDQSKKKRRPRKRIISNKKNPKFGSQNPPESKEDIDKKNKEIQNKIKSTLAKLSGTKDSDTKRSKYRKEKRSQHAEAIEEEKIKQEEDSKTLKVTEYISANDLAKLMDVTVNDV
;
A
#
# COMPACT_ATOMS: atom_id res chain seq x y z
N MET A 1 -7.72 39.55 -21.36
CA MET A 1 -7.46 38.43 -22.29
C MET A 1 -7.10 37.24 -21.43
N SER A 2 -8.06 36.37 -21.11
CA SER A 2 -7.79 35.17 -20.33
C SER A 2 -7.05 34.17 -21.22
N ASP A 3 -5.83 33.82 -20.85
CA ASP A 3 -5.00 32.83 -21.55
C ASP A 3 -5.79 31.52 -21.69
N THR A 4 -6.29 31.25 -22.91
CA THR A 4 -7.10 30.07 -23.19
C THR A 4 -6.19 28.85 -23.25
N LYS A 5 -5.82 28.33 -22.07
CA LYS A 5 -5.04 27.11 -21.93
C LYS A 5 -5.86 25.92 -22.45
N GLN A 6 -5.60 25.56 -23.71
CA GLN A 6 -6.21 24.38 -24.34
C GLN A 6 -5.56 23.10 -23.83
N LEU A 7 -6.38 22.13 -23.45
CA LEU A 7 -5.95 20.81 -23.01
C LEU A 7 -6.40 19.76 -24.03
N ARG A 8 -5.63 18.70 -24.21
CA ARG A 8 -6.04 17.58 -25.08
C ARG A 8 -7.10 16.75 -24.38
N LEU A 9 -8.11 16.23 -25.10
CA LEU A 9 -9.16 15.37 -24.56
C LEU A 9 -8.59 14.17 -23.77
N GLY A 10 -7.53 13.54 -24.27
CA GLY A 10 -6.84 12.45 -23.58
C GLY A 10 -6.12 12.88 -22.29
N GLN A 11 -5.77 14.16 -22.13
CA GLN A 11 -5.27 14.70 -20.86
C GLN A 11 -6.42 14.97 -19.89
N ILE A 12 -7.54 15.49 -20.39
CA ILE A 12 -8.73 15.78 -19.59
C ILE A 12 -9.33 14.49 -19.02
N ALA A 13 -9.49 13.45 -19.84
CA ALA A 13 -9.96 12.14 -19.41
C ALA A 13 -9.12 11.56 -18.26
N ARG A 14 -7.79 11.71 -18.34
CA ARG A 14 -6.87 11.27 -17.27
C ARG A 14 -6.97 12.11 -16.01
N LYS A 15 -7.17 13.42 -16.13
CA LYS A 15 -7.33 14.32 -14.99
C LYS A 15 -8.62 14.06 -14.22
N LEU A 16 -9.73 13.91 -14.94
CA LEU A 16 -11.06 13.65 -14.36
C LEU A 16 -11.25 12.18 -13.97
N ASN A 17 -10.35 11.28 -14.39
CA ASN A 17 -10.45 9.84 -14.19
C ASN A 17 -11.72 9.23 -14.81
N VAL A 18 -12.16 9.80 -15.94
CA VAL A 18 -13.39 9.48 -16.66
C VAL A 18 -13.04 9.03 -18.09
N GLY A 19 -13.87 8.15 -18.67
CA GLY A 19 -13.69 7.67 -20.04
C GLY A 19 -13.76 8.79 -21.09
N ARG A 20 -13.06 8.62 -22.22
CA ARG A 20 -13.14 9.57 -23.34
C ARG A 20 -14.55 9.63 -23.92
N ASN A 21 -15.17 8.47 -24.12
CA ASN A 21 -16.51 8.35 -24.71
C ASN A 21 -17.58 8.98 -23.81
N THR A 22 -17.44 8.87 -22.49
CA THR A 22 -18.36 9.49 -21.52
C THR A 22 -18.22 11.02 -21.49
N ILE A 23 -17.00 11.54 -21.69
CA ILE A 23 -16.80 12.99 -21.85
C ILE A 23 -17.43 13.46 -23.17
N ILE A 24 -17.26 12.72 -24.26
CA ILE A 24 -17.83 13.06 -25.57
C ILE A 24 -19.36 13.02 -25.51
N SER A 25 -19.96 11.98 -24.91
CA SER A 25 -21.41 11.86 -24.78
C SER A 25 -22.00 13.02 -24.00
N PHE A 26 -21.35 13.42 -22.90
CA PHE A 26 -21.78 14.56 -22.10
C PHE A 26 -21.64 15.89 -22.84
N LEU A 27 -20.57 16.07 -23.61
CA LEU A 27 -20.40 17.27 -24.43
C LEU A 27 -21.44 17.34 -25.55
N HIS A 28 -21.76 16.20 -26.18
CA HIS A 28 -22.82 16.11 -27.19
C HIS A 28 -24.20 16.41 -26.59
N GLU A 29 -24.49 15.91 -25.40
CA GLU A 29 -25.72 16.21 -24.65
C GLU A 29 -25.84 17.72 -24.34
N LYS A 30 -24.73 18.38 -24.06
CA LYS A 30 -24.66 19.84 -23.88
C LYS A 30 -24.61 20.64 -25.19
N GLY A 31 -24.64 19.98 -26.35
CA GLY A 31 -24.64 20.61 -27.67
C GLY A 31 -23.27 20.99 -28.22
N TYR A 32 -22.17 20.47 -27.66
CA TYR A 32 -20.82 20.65 -28.17
C TYR A 32 -20.35 19.42 -28.95
N GLU A 33 -20.09 19.59 -30.25
CA GLU A 33 -19.53 18.53 -31.09
C GLU A 33 -18.01 18.43 -30.90
N VAL A 34 -17.55 17.30 -30.37
CA VAL A 34 -16.13 17.00 -30.19
C VAL A 34 -15.80 15.62 -30.76
N ASP A 35 -14.68 15.56 -31.48
CA ASP A 35 -14.14 14.34 -32.09
C ASP A 35 -13.65 13.32 -31.06
N SER A 36 -13.75 12.03 -31.42
CA SER A 36 -13.28 10.90 -30.59
C SER A 36 -11.76 10.77 -30.49
N ASN A 37 -11.01 11.59 -31.23
CA ASN A 37 -9.55 11.50 -31.25
C ASN A 37 -8.96 11.98 -29.91
N PRO A 38 -8.05 11.23 -29.26
CA PRO A 38 -7.46 11.62 -27.96
C PRO A 38 -6.69 12.95 -27.99
N ASN A 39 -6.26 13.38 -29.18
CA ASN A 39 -5.47 14.58 -29.37
C ASN A 39 -6.29 15.85 -29.63
N THR A 40 -7.63 15.74 -29.64
CA THR A 40 -8.53 16.88 -29.82
C THR A 40 -8.31 17.90 -28.72
N LYS A 41 -8.30 19.18 -29.10
CA LYS A 41 -8.04 20.27 -28.17
C LYS A 41 -9.37 20.80 -27.66
N ILE A 42 -9.49 20.89 -26.35
CA ILE A 42 -10.68 21.38 -25.65
C ILE A 42 -10.29 22.68 -24.94
N ASN A 43 -11.15 23.68 -25.09
CA ASN A 43 -10.98 24.99 -24.46
C ASN A 43 -11.15 24.89 -22.93
N HIS A 44 -10.57 25.84 -22.21
CA HIS A 44 -10.63 25.88 -20.76
C HIS A 44 -12.06 25.98 -20.22
N ASP A 45 -12.95 26.68 -20.92
CA ASP A 45 -14.34 26.84 -20.49
C ASP A 45 -15.12 25.52 -20.54
N LEU A 46 -14.91 24.74 -21.60
CA LEU A 46 -15.46 23.39 -21.72
C LEU A 46 -14.86 22.47 -20.65
N PHE A 47 -13.57 22.63 -20.35
CA PHE A 47 -12.92 21.88 -19.29
C PHE A 47 -13.53 22.20 -17.91
N LYS A 48 -13.85 23.46 -17.62
CA LYS A 48 -14.51 23.86 -16.36
C LYS A 48 -15.91 23.28 -16.22
N ILE A 49 -16.65 23.19 -17.33
CA ILE A 49 -17.97 22.53 -17.36
C ILE A 49 -17.85 21.03 -17.07
N LEU A 50 -16.76 20.39 -17.53
CA LEU A 50 -16.47 18.98 -17.25
C LEU A 50 -16.00 18.76 -15.81
N GLU A 51 -15.18 19.65 -15.25
CA GLU A 51 -14.76 19.58 -13.84
C GLU A 51 -16.00 19.58 -12.92
N ASN A 52 -16.86 20.58 -13.05
CA ASN A 52 -18.06 20.70 -12.23
C ASN A 52 -19.01 19.48 -12.34
N ALA A 53 -19.01 18.77 -13.47
CA ALA A 53 -19.91 17.63 -13.68
C ALA A 53 -19.34 16.30 -13.18
N PHE A 54 -18.02 16.17 -13.10
CA PHE A 54 -17.35 14.91 -12.74
C PHE A 54 -16.61 14.97 -11.40
N GLU A 55 -16.64 16.11 -10.70
CA GLU A 55 -16.15 16.25 -9.32
C GLU A 55 -16.79 15.21 -8.39
N ASP A 56 -18.10 15.03 -8.47
CA ASP A 56 -18.85 14.07 -7.65
C ASP A 56 -18.42 12.63 -7.92
N SER A 57 -18.31 12.24 -9.19
CA SER A 57 -17.87 10.89 -9.59
C SER A 57 -16.43 10.59 -9.14
N ALA A 58 -15.56 11.62 -9.12
CA ALA A 58 -14.21 11.49 -8.61
C ALA A 58 -14.18 11.30 -7.08
N VAL A 59 -15.07 11.95 -6.34
CA VAL A 59 -15.22 11.77 -4.88
C VAL A 59 -15.77 10.39 -4.56
N GLU A 60 -16.84 9.96 -5.21
CA GLU A 60 -17.46 8.65 -5.02
C GLU A 60 -16.47 7.51 -5.23
N LYS A 61 -15.65 7.57 -6.28
CA LYS A 61 -14.65 6.55 -6.56
C LYS A 61 -13.53 6.51 -5.51
N LYS A 62 -13.14 7.66 -4.95
CA LYS A 62 -12.17 7.72 -3.84
C LYS A 62 -12.75 7.14 -2.55
N VAL A 63 -14.00 7.48 -2.23
CA VAL A 63 -14.73 6.91 -1.10
C VAL A 63 -14.85 5.39 -1.29
N ALA A 64 -15.26 4.92 -2.46
CA ALA A 64 -15.36 3.50 -2.79
C ALA A 64 -14.00 2.77 -2.76
N SER A 65 -12.91 3.40 -3.21
CA SER A 65 -11.58 2.79 -3.09
C SER A 65 -11.10 2.67 -1.64
N ASN A 66 -11.58 3.55 -0.78
CA ASN A 66 -11.28 3.51 0.66
C ASN A 66 -12.18 2.51 1.40
N ILE A 67 -13.37 2.23 0.87
CA ILE A 67 -14.23 1.14 1.34
C ILE A 67 -13.68 -0.19 0.80
N LYS A 68 -12.89 -0.88 1.61
CA LYS A 68 -12.40 -2.23 1.31
C LYS A 68 -13.55 -3.24 1.35
N ILE A 69 -14.22 -3.44 0.23
CA ILE A 69 -15.17 -4.54 0.05
C ILE A 69 -14.39 -5.87 -0.11
N GLY A 70 -14.43 -6.71 0.92
CA GLY A 70 -14.50 -8.16 0.74
C GLY A 70 -13.23 -9.00 0.86
N ILE A 71 -12.44 -8.87 1.93
CA ILE A 71 -11.63 -10.01 2.45
C ILE A 71 -11.86 -10.24 3.97
N GLU A 72 -12.29 -9.24 4.74
CA GLU A 72 -12.44 -9.38 6.20
C GLU A 72 -13.86 -9.77 6.66
N GLU A 73 -14.91 -9.50 5.87
CA GLU A 73 -16.29 -9.81 6.28
C GLU A 73 -16.61 -11.33 6.28
N LYS A 74 -15.95 -12.14 5.44
CA LYS A 74 -16.11 -13.61 5.48
C LYS A 74 -15.34 -14.28 6.62
N ALA A 75 -14.26 -13.65 7.09
CA ALA A 75 -13.53 -14.14 8.27
C ALA A 75 -14.28 -13.78 9.56
N ASN A 76 -15.04 -12.67 9.58
CA ASN A 76 -15.85 -12.29 10.73
C ASN A 76 -17.15 -13.10 10.84
N PHE A 77 -17.82 -13.46 9.73
CA PHE A 77 -19.06 -14.26 9.78
C PHE A 77 -18.86 -15.70 10.28
N ILE A 78 -17.69 -16.31 10.04
CA ILE A 78 -17.32 -17.65 10.54
C ILE A 78 -16.81 -17.58 12.00
N ASN A 79 -16.30 -16.43 12.43
CA ASN A 79 -15.84 -16.25 13.81
C ASN A 79 -16.95 -15.78 14.76
N GLU A 80 -17.95 -15.02 14.31
CA GLU A 80 -19.12 -14.65 15.14
C GLU A 80 -20.04 -15.84 15.42
N SER A 81 -20.24 -16.74 14.46
CA SER A 81 -21.04 -17.96 14.65
C SER A 81 -20.40 -18.97 15.63
N LYS A 82 -19.07 -19.02 15.74
CA LYS A 82 -18.38 -19.83 16.77
C LYS A 82 -18.30 -19.15 18.14
N LYS A 83 -18.28 -17.82 18.19
CA LYS A 83 -18.15 -17.06 19.44
C LYS A 83 -19.49 -16.85 20.15
N GLU A 84 -20.60 -16.95 19.44
CA GLU A 84 -21.96 -16.96 20.02
C GLU A 84 -22.39 -18.34 20.55
N GLU A 85 -21.86 -19.45 20.00
CA GLU A 85 -22.09 -20.80 20.54
C GLU A 85 -21.29 -21.04 21.85
N GLU A 86 -20.05 -20.53 21.96
CA GLU A 86 -19.27 -20.63 23.22
C GLU A 86 -19.83 -19.74 24.35
N LYS A 87 -20.40 -18.57 24.04
CA LYS A 87 -21.01 -17.70 25.06
C LYS A 87 -22.34 -18.21 25.62
N LYS A 88 -23.11 -18.99 24.83
CA LYS A 88 -24.38 -19.58 25.31
C LYS A 88 -24.19 -20.85 26.15
N GLU A 89 -23.05 -21.54 26.05
CA GLU A 89 -22.72 -22.67 26.93
C GLU A 89 -22.02 -22.24 28.24
N GLU A 90 -21.31 -21.10 28.28
CA GLU A 90 -20.75 -20.56 29.53
C GLU A 90 -21.81 -19.92 30.44
N GLU A 91 -22.81 -19.21 29.90
CA GLU A 91 -23.90 -18.63 30.72
C GLU A 91 -24.78 -19.70 31.40
N LYS A 92 -24.96 -20.88 30.78
CA LYS A 92 -25.73 -21.98 31.39
C LYS A 92 -24.96 -22.77 32.46
N LYS A 93 -23.63 -22.63 32.57
CA LYS A 93 -22.84 -23.27 33.64
C LYS A 93 -22.53 -22.35 34.83
N GLU A 94 -22.69 -21.04 34.68
CA GLU A 94 -22.52 -20.09 35.79
C GLU A 94 -23.80 -19.82 36.59
N GLU A 95 -25.00 -20.04 36.03
CA GLU A 95 -26.25 -19.89 36.79
C GLU A 95 -26.49 -21.04 37.78
N GLU A 96 -26.07 -22.28 37.48
CA GLU A 96 -26.24 -23.43 38.40
C GLU A 96 -25.26 -23.43 39.59
N LYS A 97 -24.24 -22.57 39.61
CA LYS A 97 -23.27 -22.49 40.73
C LYS A 97 -23.52 -21.34 41.71
N LYS A 98 -24.42 -20.39 41.41
CA LYS A 98 -24.64 -19.21 42.26
C LYS A 98 -25.78 -19.36 43.27
N GLU A 99 -26.56 -20.43 43.25
CA GLU A 99 -27.66 -20.63 44.20
C GLU A 99 -27.31 -21.41 45.48
N GLU A 100 -26.15 -22.08 45.58
CA GLU A 100 -25.86 -22.96 46.74
C GLU A 100 -24.98 -22.37 47.85
N GLU A 101 -24.28 -21.24 47.65
CA GLU A 101 -23.26 -20.78 48.62
C GLU A 101 -23.70 -19.66 49.60
N LYS A 102 -25.00 -19.40 49.73
CA LYS A 102 -25.52 -18.59 50.86
C LYS A 102 -25.89 -19.47 52.06
N LYS A 103 -24.89 -19.96 52.80
CA LYS A 103 -25.02 -20.29 54.23
C LYS A 103 -23.64 -20.41 54.91
N THR A 104 -23.54 -19.78 56.09
CA THR A 104 -22.55 -19.97 57.18
C THR A 104 -21.10 -19.51 56.90
N LYS A 105 -20.63 -18.35 57.41
CA LYS A 105 -20.21 -17.95 58.78
C LYS A 105 -18.73 -18.24 59.12
N GLU A 106 -18.08 -17.14 59.55
CA GLU A 106 -16.91 -16.97 60.44
C GLU A 106 -15.45 -16.94 59.91
N PRO A 107 -14.58 -16.09 60.54
CA PRO A 107 -13.31 -15.63 59.97
C PRO A 107 -12.07 -16.27 60.63
N GLU A 108 -10.92 -16.32 59.95
CA GLU A 108 -9.60 -16.22 60.61
C GLU A 108 -8.39 -16.05 59.65
N LYS A 109 -7.56 -15.03 59.97
CA LYS A 109 -6.07 -14.90 59.91
C LYS A 109 -5.23 -15.13 58.61
N LYS A 110 -4.41 -14.09 58.31
CA LYS A 110 -2.96 -14.02 57.93
C LYS A 110 -2.51 -14.84 56.70
N GLU A 111 -1.73 -14.36 55.72
CA GLU A 111 -0.36 -13.83 55.80
C GLU A 111 0.06 -13.12 54.49
N THR A 112 1.09 -12.29 54.60
CA THR A 112 1.86 -11.62 53.54
C THR A 112 2.46 -12.58 52.51
N GLY A 113 2.34 -12.27 51.22
CA GLY A 113 2.96 -13.04 50.14
C GLY A 113 3.36 -12.19 48.95
N GLY A 114 4.58 -11.63 49.00
CA GLY A 114 5.18 -10.85 47.94
C GLY A 114 5.36 -11.63 46.63
N ILE A 115 5.36 -10.88 45.52
CA ILE A 115 5.53 -11.37 44.16
C ILE A 115 6.82 -12.21 44.05
N LYS A 116 6.69 -13.47 43.59
CA LYS A 116 7.82 -14.37 43.32
C LYS A 116 8.64 -13.88 42.13
N ILE A 117 9.82 -13.34 42.40
CA ILE A 117 10.85 -13.02 41.40
C ILE A 117 11.44 -14.33 40.86
N ILE A 118 11.21 -14.60 39.58
CA ILE A 118 11.83 -15.73 38.87
C ILE A 118 13.16 -15.24 38.27
N LYS A 119 14.27 -15.84 38.75
CA LYS A 119 15.66 -15.75 38.28
C LYS A 119 16.31 -14.35 38.16
N LYS A 120 17.30 -14.12 39.03
CA LYS A 120 18.31 -13.06 38.90
C LYS A 120 19.08 -13.25 37.59
N ILE A 121 18.93 -12.34 36.63
CA ILE A 121 19.78 -12.29 35.43
C ILE A 121 21.15 -11.77 35.87
N LYS A 122 22.20 -12.60 35.75
CA LYS A 122 23.58 -12.10 35.84
C LYS A 122 23.97 -11.51 34.49
N LEU A 123 24.22 -10.21 34.45
CA LEU A 123 24.95 -9.57 33.36
C LEU A 123 26.45 -9.84 33.57
N ASP A 124 26.90 -11.02 33.14
CA ASP A 124 28.33 -11.26 32.96
C ASP A 124 28.72 -10.73 31.57
N ASP A 125 29.73 -9.84 31.53
CA ASP A 125 30.28 -9.22 30.32
C ASP A 125 30.82 -10.28 29.35
N ASN A 126 29.96 -10.72 28.44
CA ASN A 126 30.33 -11.74 27.48
C ASN A 126 31.05 -11.09 26.30
N SER A 127 32.38 -11.11 26.41
CA SER A 127 33.31 -11.12 25.29
C SER A 127 32.72 -11.87 24.09
N LYS A 128 32.36 -11.12 23.03
CA LYS A 128 31.92 -11.72 21.77
C LYS A 128 33.08 -12.53 21.19
N LYS A 129 33.04 -13.86 21.34
CA LYS A 129 33.83 -14.76 20.50
C LYS A 129 33.47 -14.50 19.04
N ARG A 130 34.42 -13.96 18.28
CA ARG A 130 34.33 -13.89 16.81
C ARG A 130 34.38 -15.32 16.28
N VAL A 131 33.26 -15.80 15.74
CA VAL A 131 33.26 -17.04 14.96
C VAL A 131 33.89 -16.72 13.62
N ALA A 132 35.21 -16.92 13.55
CA ALA A 132 35.91 -17.15 12.32
C ALA A 132 35.65 -18.62 11.92
N SER A 133 34.88 -18.82 10.86
CA SER A 133 34.97 -20.06 10.10
C SER A 133 35.04 -19.73 8.61
N SER A 134 36.27 -19.79 8.12
CA SER A 134 36.64 -20.34 6.82
C SER A 134 36.12 -19.58 5.58
N ASP A 135 36.91 -18.58 5.20
CA ASP A 135 37.32 -18.42 3.79
C ASP A 135 38.00 -19.72 3.30
N GLN A 136 38.02 -19.94 1.98
CA GLN A 136 38.62 -21.05 1.21
C GLN A 136 37.66 -22.16 0.70
N SER A 137 36.88 -21.85 -0.35
CA SER A 137 36.72 -22.80 -1.48
C SER A 137 36.26 -22.13 -2.78
N LYS A 138 37.07 -21.18 -3.28
CA LYS A 138 37.06 -20.83 -4.71
C LYS A 138 37.72 -21.95 -5.53
N LYS A 139 37.09 -23.13 -5.64
CA LYS A 139 37.44 -24.17 -6.63
C LYS A 139 36.40 -25.28 -6.64
N LYS A 140 35.35 -25.09 -7.46
CA LYS A 140 34.59 -26.15 -8.18
C LYS A 140 33.43 -25.51 -8.95
N ARG A 141 33.75 -24.75 -9.99
CA ARG A 141 32.82 -24.58 -11.13
C ARG A 141 33.38 -25.39 -12.29
N ARG A 142 32.82 -26.59 -12.50
CA ARG A 142 33.09 -27.38 -13.70
C ARG A 142 32.62 -26.55 -14.91
N PRO A 143 33.43 -26.36 -15.97
CA PRO A 143 32.95 -25.71 -17.18
C PRO A 143 31.89 -26.61 -17.82
N ARG A 144 30.66 -26.10 -18.00
CA ARG A 144 29.65 -26.77 -18.83
C ARG A 144 30.17 -26.79 -20.27
N LYS A 145 30.38 -27.99 -20.83
CA LYS A 145 30.64 -28.19 -22.26
C LYS A 145 29.47 -27.59 -23.04
N ARG A 146 29.74 -26.54 -23.83
CA ARG A 146 28.79 -26.00 -24.79
C ARG A 146 28.67 -27.02 -25.92
N ILE A 147 27.51 -27.66 -26.04
CA ILE A 147 27.18 -28.52 -27.18
C ILE A 147 27.11 -27.60 -28.41
N ILE A 148 28.08 -27.72 -29.31
CA ILE A 148 28.03 -27.09 -30.62
C ILE A 148 27.12 -27.99 -31.46
N SER A 149 25.84 -27.65 -31.55
CA SER A 149 24.96 -28.29 -32.53
C SER A 149 25.35 -27.77 -33.91
N ASN A 150 26.08 -28.58 -34.67
CA ASN A 150 26.26 -28.39 -36.11
C ASN A 150 24.91 -28.54 -36.80
N LYS A 151 24.17 -27.44 -36.93
CA LYS A 151 22.99 -27.39 -37.81
C LYS A 151 23.43 -26.74 -39.12
N LYS A 152 23.64 -27.59 -40.11
CA LYS A 152 23.81 -27.23 -41.52
C LYS A 152 22.62 -26.35 -41.93
N ASN A 153 22.90 -25.16 -42.43
CA ASN A 153 21.89 -24.34 -43.12
C ASN A 153 21.60 -24.97 -44.49
N PRO A 154 20.34 -25.23 -44.86
CA PRO A 154 20.02 -25.45 -46.25
C PRO A 154 20.11 -24.09 -46.96
N LYS A 155 20.82 -24.06 -48.09
CA LYS A 155 20.83 -22.92 -49.01
C LYS A 155 19.40 -22.75 -49.55
N PHE A 156 18.67 -21.80 -49.01
CA PHE A 156 17.50 -21.24 -49.69
C PHE A 156 18.02 -20.12 -50.60
N GLY A 157 17.94 -20.35 -51.90
CA GLY A 157 18.12 -19.30 -52.90
C GLY A 157 16.96 -18.31 -52.76
N SER A 158 17.28 -17.06 -52.45
CA SER A 158 16.34 -15.94 -52.56
C SER A 158 16.90 -15.00 -53.61
N GLN A 159 16.29 -15.03 -54.80
CA GLN A 159 16.40 -13.95 -55.75
C GLN A 159 15.70 -12.74 -55.13
N ASN A 160 16.46 -11.82 -54.55
CA ASN A 160 15.94 -10.51 -54.16
C ASN A 160 16.50 -9.46 -55.13
N PRO A 161 15.68 -8.48 -55.57
CA PRO A 161 16.12 -7.38 -56.40
C PRO A 161 17.18 -6.54 -55.67
N PRO A 162 18.04 -5.79 -56.37
CA PRO A 162 19.07 -4.97 -55.72
C PRO A 162 18.40 -3.88 -54.85
N GLU A 163 18.50 -4.02 -53.53
CA GLU A 163 18.08 -3.00 -52.55
C GLU A 163 18.93 -1.72 -52.74
N SER A 164 18.27 -0.57 -52.67
CA SER A 164 18.90 0.74 -52.84
C SER A 164 19.90 1.03 -51.71
N LYS A 165 20.92 1.86 -51.96
CA LYS A 165 21.95 2.23 -50.96
C LYS A 165 21.33 2.83 -49.68
N GLU A 166 20.18 3.48 -49.79
CA GLU A 166 19.47 4.09 -48.66
C GLU A 166 18.86 3.05 -47.70
N ASP A 167 18.46 1.89 -48.21
CA ASP A 167 17.86 0.82 -47.40
C ASP A 167 18.92 0.08 -46.58
N ILE A 168 20.14 -0.04 -47.13
CA ILE A 168 21.31 -0.59 -46.43
C ILE A 168 21.69 0.31 -45.25
N ASP A 169 21.66 1.63 -45.41
CA ASP A 169 21.97 2.59 -44.35
C ASP A 169 20.94 2.61 -43.22
N LYS A 170 19.64 2.46 -43.55
CA LYS A 170 18.58 2.31 -42.55
C LYS A 170 18.78 1.03 -41.73
N LYS A 171 19.10 -0.08 -42.40
CA LYS A 171 19.37 -1.38 -41.75
C LYS A 171 20.60 -1.30 -40.84
N ASN A 172 21.66 -0.62 -41.26
CA ASN A 172 22.86 -0.39 -40.45
C ASN A 172 22.58 0.45 -39.19
N LYS A 173 21.76 1.52 -39.32
CA LYS A 173 21.32 2.33 -38.17
C LYS A 173 20.45 1.52 -37.20
N GLU A 174 19.55 0.70 -37.71
CA GLU A 174 18.75 -0.20 -36.88
C GLU A 174 19.61 -1.23 -36.14
N ILE A 175 20.61 -1.81 -36.80
CA ILE A 175 21.55 -2.76 -36.19
C ILE A 175 22.34 -2.06 -35.09
N GLN A 176 22.82 -0.84 -35.31
CA GLN A 176 23.49 -0.05 -34.26
C GLN A 176 22.56 0.23 -33.07
N ASN A 177 21.28 0.55 -33.30
CA ASN A 177 20.31 0.75 -32.23
C ASN A 177 19.96 -0.55 -31.49
N LYS A 178 19.93 -1.69 -32.19
CA LYS A 178 19.77 -3.02 -31.59
C LYS A 178 21.00 -3.39 -30.74
N ILE A 179 22.22 -3.07 -31.19
CA ILE A 179 23.45 -3.30 -30.42
C ILE A 179 23.51 -2.39 -29.20
N LYS A 180 23.19 -1.10 -29.34
CA LYS A 180 23.14 -0.15 -28.21
C LYS A 180 22.09 -0.55 -27.18
N SER A 181 20.89 -0.92 -27.62
CA SER A 181 19.81 -1.37 -26.72
C SER A 181 20.14 -2.68 -26.02
N THR A 182 20.72 -3.66 -26.72
CA THR A 182 21.16 -4.92 -26.12
C THR A 182 22.31 -4.72 -25.14
N LEU A 183 23.28 -3.84 -25.44
CA LEU A 183 24.38 -3.51 -24.53
C LEU A 183 23.87 -2.81 -23.26
N ALA A 184 22.96 -1.84 -23.37
CA ALA A 184 22.33 -1.19 -22.23
C ALA A 184 21.52 -2.19 -21.36
N LYS A 185 20.83 -3.15 -21.99
CA LYS A 185 20.09 -4.21 -21.30
C LYS A 185 21.01 -5.20 -20.59
N LEU A 186 22.20 -5.45 -21.14
CA LEU A 186 23.24 -6.28 -20.54
C LEU A 186 24.04 -5.54 -19.45
N SER A 187 24.22 -4.22 -19.54
CA SER A 187 25.00 -3.42 -18.60
C SER A 187 24.21 -2.89 -17.39
N GLY A 188 22.87 -2.89 -17.45
CA GLY A 188 21.97 -2.33 -16.42
C GLY A 188 21.78 -3.14 -15.12
N THR A 189 22.62 -4.14 -14.82
CA THR A 189 22.43 -5.03 -13.65
C THR A 189 22.84 -4.44 -12.28
N LYS A 190 23.15 -3.12 -12.20
CA LYS A 190 23.55 -2.45 -10.94
C LYS A 190 22.41 -1.72 -10.20
N ASP A 191 21.22 -1.60 -10.79
CA ASP A 191 20.12 -0.78 -10.26
C ASP A 191 19.13 -1.50 -9.32
N SER A 192 19.24 -2.82 -9.14
CA SER A 192 18.31 -3.59 -8.29
C SER A 192 18.63 -3.48 -6.79
N ASP A 193 19.92 -3.47 -6.41
CA ASP A 193 20.34 -3.46 -5.01
C ASP A 193 20.15 -2.08 -4.36
N THR A 194 20.31 -1.01 -5.12
CA THR A 194 20.07 0.37 -4.67
C THR A 194 18.58 0.68 -4.48
N LYS A 195 17.69 0.13 -5.31
CA LYS A 195 16.23 0.32 -5.16
C LYS A 195 15.69 -0.31 -3.88
N ARG A 196 16.13 -1.53 -3.53
CA ARG A 196 15.69 -2.20 -2.30
C ARG A 196 16.21 -1.50 -1.04
N SER A 197 17.47 -1.03 -1.07
CA SER A 197 18.05 -0.26 0.05
C SER A 197 17.31 1.06 0.26
N LYS A 198 17.03 1.81 -0.82
CA LYS A 198 16.25 3.05 -0.78
C LYS A 198 14.84 2.84 -0.20
N TYR A 199 14.12 1.82 -0.66
CA TYR A 199 12.79 1.49 -0.14
C TYR A 199 12.79 1.19 1.36
N ARG A 200 13.80 0.47 1.87
CA ARG A 200 13.94 0.21 3.31
C ARG A 200 14.31 1.45 4.13
N LYS A 201 15.03 2.40 3.54
CA LYS A 201 15.34 3.68 4.17
C LYS A 201 14.08 4.54 4.22
N GLU A 202 13.35 4.61 3.12
CA GLU A 202 12.10 5.35 2.97
C GLU A 202 11.01 4.83 3.91
N LYS A 203 10.87 3.51 4.08
CA LYS A 203 9.93 2.95 5.07
C LYS A 203 10.28 3.31 6.51
N ARG A 204 11.57 3.44 6.84
CA ARG A 204 11.99 3.87 8.17
C ARG A 204 11.78 5.37 8.38
N SER A 205 12.02 6.20 7.37
CA SER A 205 11.73 7.63 7.46
C SER A 205 10.25 7.90 7.58
N GLN A 206 9.40 7.24 6.78
CA GLN A 206 7.94 7.38 6.88
C GLN A 206 7.40 7.00 8.27
N HIS A 207 7.93 5.94 8.88
CA HIS A 207 7.51 5.54 10.23
C HIS A 207 8.03 6.51 11.31
N ALA A 208 9.22 7.07 11.14
CA ALA A 208 9.73 8.09 12.05
C ALA A 208 8.91 9.38 11.96
N GLU A 209 8.64 9.85 10.73
CA GLU A 209 7.81 11.01 10.44
C GLU A 209 6.39 10.83 11.01
N ALA A 210 5.74 9.67 10.81
CA ALA A 210 4.41 9.42 11.37
C ALA A 210 4.39 9.48 12.91
N ILE A 211 5.42 8.96 13.60
CA ILE A 211 5.53 9.06 15.06
C ILE A 211 5.76 10.50 15.51
N GLU A 212 6.60 11.25 14.79
CA GLU A 212 6.85 12.65 15.09
C GLU A 212 5.58 13.50 14.89
N GLU A 213 4.83 13.26 13.80
CA GLU A 213 3.55 13.91 13.54
C GLU A 213 2.50 13.58 14.61
N GLU A 214 2.39 12.32 15.04
CA GLU A 214 1.46 11.94 16.12
C GLU A 214 1.81 12.63 17.45
N LYS A 215 3.11 12.75 17.78
CA LYS A 215 3.56 13.46 18.98
C LYS A 215 3.28 14.95 18.90
N ILE A 216 3.59 15.58 17.77
CA ILE A 216 3.29 16.99 17.54
C ILE A 216 1.79 17.24 17.69
N LYS A 217 0.96 16.36 17.13
CA LYS A 217 -0.49 16.47 17.26
C LYS A 217 -0.97 16.33 18.71
N GLN A 218 -0.41 15.40 19.47
CA GLN A 218 -0.71 15.28 20.90
C GLN A 218 -0.26 16.53 21.68
N GLU A 219 0.89 17.11 21.34
CA GLU A 219 1.36 18.37 21.94
C GLU A 219 0.42 19.53 21.58
N GLU A 220 -0.01 19.65 20.33
CA GLU A 220 -0.99 20.63 19.88
C GLU A 220 -2.35 20.46 20.56
N ASP A 221 -2.85 19.23 20.64
CA ASP A 221 -4.11 18.91 21.31
C ASP A 221 -4.02 19.23 22.82
N SER A 222 -2.89 18.91 23.47
CA SER A 222 -2.65 19.27 24.88
C SER A 222 -2.52 20.78 25.12
N LYS A 223 -2.09 21.52 24.11
CA LYS A 223 -1.93 22.98 24.14
C LYS A 223 -3.25 23.72 23.94
N THR A 224 -4.25 23.07 23.35
CA THR A 224 -5.56 23.69 23.09
C THR A 224 -6.57 23.33 24.17
N LEU A 225 -7.12 24.34 24.84
CA LEU A 225 -8.22 24.16 25.78
C LEU A 225 -9.55 24.27 25.03
N LYS A 226 -10.35 23.20 25.05
CA LYS A 226 -11.72 23.20 24.53
C LYS A 226 -12.66 23.71 25.63
N VAL A 227 -13.23 24.90 25.43
CA VAL A 227 -14.19 25.52 26.36
C VAL A 227 -15.61 25.35 25.81
N THR A 228 -16.53 24.92 26.66
CA THR A 228 -17.94 24.72 26.34
C THR A 228 -18.78 25.18 27.53
N GLU A 229 -19.92 25.81 27.28
CA GLU A 229 -20.78 26.38 28.34
C GLU A 229 -21.52 25.31 29.13
N TYR A 230 -21.97 24.23 28.47
CA TYR A 230 -22.63 23.09 29.09
C TYR A 230 -22.15 21.79 28.41
N ILE A 231 -21.78 20.80 29.22
CA ILE A 231 -21.46 19.43 28.79
C ILE A 231 -22.35 18.47 29.57
N SER A 232 -22.83 17.40 28.91
CA SER A 232 -23.55 16.32 29.58
C SER A 232 -22.59 15.47 30.42
N ALA A 233 -23.03 14.96 31.57
CA ALA A 233 -22.20 14.10 32.43
C ALA A 233 -21.60 12.91 31.66
N ASN A 234 -22.36 12.37 30.68
CA ASN A 234 -21.93 11.24 29.86
C ASN A 234 -20.83 11.61 28.85
N ASP A 235 -20.80 12.86 28.37
CA ASP A 235 -19.76 13.32 27.42
C ASP A 235 -18.50 13.80 28.15
N LEU A 236 -18.63 14.36 29.36
CA LEU A 236 -17.48 14.63 30.23
C LEU A 236 -16.78 13.32 30.63
N ALA A 237 -17.57 12.28 30.96
CA ALA A 237 -17.09 10.93 31.26
C ALA A 237 -16.21 10.36 30.15
N LYS A 238 -16.66 10.46 28.89
CA LYS A 238 -15.90 9.99 27.71
C LYS A 238 -14.63 10.79 27.46
N LEU A 239 -14.62 12.08 27.81
CA LEU A 239 -13.44 12.94 27.61
C LEU A 239 -12.37 12.64 28.67
N MET A 240 -12.80 12.31 29.88
CA MET A 240 -11.92 11.96 31.01
C MET A 240 -11.63 10.46 31.14
N ASP A 241 -12.15 9.63 30.22
CA ASP A 241 -12.05 8.15 30.26
C ASP A 241 -12.46 7.53 31.62
N VAL A 242 -13.50 8.09 32.26
CA VAL A 242 -14.07 7.62 33.53
C VAL A 242 -15.54 7.24 33.37
N THR A 243 -16.10 6.52 34.35
CA THR A 243 -17.51 6.15 34.31
C THR A 243 -18.40 7.34 34.69
N VAL A 244 -19.65 7.37 34.22
CA VAL A 244 -20.60 8.47 34.51
C VAL A 244 -20.81 8.69 36.00
N ASN A 245 -20.66 7.64 36.81
CA ASN A 245 -20.81 7.73 38.27
C ASN A 245 -19.59 8.37 38.96
N ASP A 246 -18.44 8.42 38.29
CA ASP A 246 -17.17 8.99 38.79
C ASP A 246 -16.97 10.46 38.34
N VAL A 247 -17.97 11.05 37.66
CA VAL A 247 -17.94 12.38 37.01
C VAL A 247 -18.78 13.40 37.76
#